data_AF-A0A0K9CMJ3-F1
#
_entry.id   AF-A0A0K9CMJ3-F1
#
_cell.length_a   1.000
_cell.length_b   1.000
_cell.length_c   1.000
_cell.angle_alpha   90.00
_cell.angle_beta   90.00
_cell.angle_gamma   90.00
#
_symmetry.space_group_name_H-M   'P 1'
#
loop_
_entity.id
_entity.type
_entity.pdbx_description
1 polymer ?
#
loop_
_entity_poly.entity_id
_entity_poly.type
_entity_poly.pdbx_seq_one_letter_code
_entity_poly.pdbx_strand_id
1 'polypeptide(L)' 'MKIKHYGNEARLDYCPVCQKVKKDNPCFSVNVNTGKYMCHATGKSGHISEFPEIQKELNISGIEEKTEEKNEDLPEEFPF' A
#
# COMPACT_ATOMS: atom_id res chain seq x y z
N MET A 1 -0.63 3.84 17.73
CA MET A 1 -1.67 2.95 17.17
C MET A 1 -1.28 1.49 17.40
N LYS A 2 -2.16 0.51 17.14
CA LYS A 2 -1.71 -0.87 16.89
C LYS A 2 -1.68 -1.10 15.38
N ILE A 3 -0.58 -1.68 14.92
CA ILE A 3 -0.35 -2.05 13.53
C ILE A 3 -0.30 -3.58 13.50
N LYS A 4 -1.15 -4.19 12.67
CA LYS A 4 -1.13 -5.63 12.43
C LYS A 4 -0.48 -5.87 11.07
N HIS A 5 0.61 -6.62 11.06
CA HIS A 5 1.30 -7.02 9.84
C HIS A 5 0.81 -8.41 9.40
N TYR A 6 0.42 -8.52 8.14
CA TYR A 6 -0.02 -9.74 7.46
C TYR A 6 0.85 -9.94 6.22
N GLY A 7 2.05 -10.50 6.41
CA GLY A 7 3.04 -10.61 5.34
C GLY A 7 3.41 -9.24 4.78
N ASN A 8 3.02 -8.98 3.53
CA ASN A 8 3.30 -7.71 2.82
C ASN A 8 2.20 -6.66 2.99
N GLU A 9 1.14 -6.95 3.74
CA GLU A 9 0.04 -6.02 3.97
C GLU A 9 0.00 -5.63 5.46
N ALA A 10 0.09 -4.33 5.75
CA ALA A 10 -0.08 -3.79 7.08
C ALA A 10 -1.46 -3.16 7.22
N ARG A 11 -2.15 -3.46 8.31
CA ARG A 11 -3.45 -2.89 8.65
C ARG A 11 -3.34 -2.07 9.92
N LEU A 12 -3.85 -0.85 9.87
CA LEU A 12 -3.85 0.08 10.98
C LEU A 12 -5.27 0.21 11.53
N ASP A 13 -5.38 0.24 12.86
CA ASP A 13 -6.64 0.58 13.51
C ASP A 13 -7.07 2.03 13.17
N TYR A 14 -6.11 2.90 12.85
CA TYR A 14 -6.37 4.27 12.41
C TYR A 14 -6.30 4.39 10.89
N CYS A 15 -7.30 5.05 10.31
CA CYS A 15 -7.30 5.39 8.90
C CYS A 15 -7.00 6.89 8.72
N PRO A 16 -5.86 7.28 8.12
CA PRO A 16 -5.53 8.70 7.86
C PRO A 16 -6.47 9.35 6.82
N VAL A 17 -7.10 8.53 5.96
CA VAL A 17 -7.96 9.00 4.88
C VAL A 17 -9.32 9.49 5.37
N CYS A 18 -9.95 8.74 6.27
CA CYS A 18 -11.24 9.11 6.86
C CYS A 18 -11.12 9.60 8.31
N GLN A 19 -9.89 9.64 8.84
CA GLN A 19 -9.53 10.04 10.19
C GLN A 19 -10.31 9.29 11.29
N LYS A 20 -10.72 8.05 11.01
CA LYS A 20 -11.44 7.19 11.97
C LYS A 20 -10.50 6.16 12.59
N VAL A 21 -10.70 5.91 13.87
CA VAL A 21 -10.07 4.79 14.59
C VAL A 21 -11.10 3.66 14.71
N LYS A 22 -10.80 2.48 14.16
CA LYS A 22 -11.54 1.23 14.35
C LYS A 22 -10.61 0.17 14.91
N LYS A 23 -10.84 -0.22 16.17
CA LYS A 23 -10.05 -1.26 16.86
C LYS A 23 -10.42 -2.69 16.48
N ASP A 24 -11.67 -2.92 16.06
CA ASP A 24 -12.17 -4.26 15.74
C ASP A 24 -12.04 -4.63 14.26
N ASN A 25 -12.31 -3.68 13.35
CA ASN A 25 -12.27 -3.91 11.92
C ASN A 25 -11.54 -2.76 11.20
N PRO A 26 -10.21 -2.88 11.01
CA PRO A 26 -9.40 -1.84 10.40
C PRO A 26 -9.89 -1.61 8.98
N CYS A 27 -10.31 -0.38 8.68
CA CYS A 27 -10.75 0.00 7.33
C CYS A 27 -9.61 0.52 6.47
N PHE A 28 -8.38 0.52 6.98
CA PHE A 28 -7.19 0.97 6.28
C PHE A 28 -6.19 -0.16 6.17
N SER A 29 -5.83 -0.47 4.93
CA SER A 29 -4.83 -1.48 4.58
C SER A 29 -3.79 -0.81 3.70
N VAL A 30 -2.53 -1.17 3.89
CA VAL A 30 -1.43 -0.66 3.08
C VAL A 30 -0.45 -1.78 2.79
N ASN A 31 -0.03 -1.86 1.55
CA ASN A 31 0.98 -2.81 1.12
C ASN A 31 2.35 -2.22 1.45
N VAL A 32 3.11 -2.86 2.34
CA VAL A 32 4.44 -2.39 2.74
C VAL A 32 5.48 -2.60 1.63
N ASN A 33 5.21 -3.47 0.67
CA ASN A 33 6.11 -3.79 -0.44
C ASN A 33 5.94 -2.80 -1.61
N THR A 34 4.70 -2.39 -1.90
CA THR A 34 4.41 -1.43 -2.99
C THR A 34 4.06 -0.03 -2.52
N GLY A 35 3.87 0.19 -1.22
CA GLY A 35 3.43 1.47 -0.67
C GLY A 35 1.99 1.85 -0.94
N LYS A 36 1.21 1.02 -1.65
CA LYS A 36 -0.18 1.34 -1.98
C LYS A 36 -1.09 1.17 -0.77
N TYR A 37 -1.86 2.21 -0.43
CA TYR A 37 -2.87 2.14 0.61
C TYR A 37 -4.29 2.07 0.02
N MET A 38 -5.21 1.52 0.80
CA MET A 38 -6.62 1.46 0.49
C MET A 38 -7.47 1.67 1.75
N CYS A 39 -8.40 2.61 1.67
CA CYS A 39 -9.42 2.87 2.66
C CYS A 39 -10.75 2.21 2.24
N HIS A 40 -11.13 1.14 2.90
CA HIS A 40 -12.41 0.45 2.70
C HIS A 40 -13.62 1.25 3.22
N ALA A 41 -13.41 2.27 4.05
CA ALA A 41 -14.51 3.08 4.60
C ALA A 41 -15.00 4.14 3.61
N THR A 42 -14.08 4.75 2.84
CA THR A 42 -14.40 5.79 1.85
C THR A 42 -14.21 5.32 0.40
N GLY A 43 -13.58 4.16 0.19
CA GLY A 43 -13.24 3.64 -1.14
C GLY A 43 -12.03 4.33 -1.78
N LYS A 44 -11.32 5.18 -1.04
CA LYS A 44 -10.14 5.90 -1.54
C LYS A 44 -8.90 5.00 -1.47
N SER A 45 -8.14 4.95 -2.54
CA SER A 45 -6.82 4.31 -2.62
C SER A 45 -5.78 5.31 -3.14
N GLY A 46 -4.52 5.05 -2.83
CA GLY A 46 -3.42 5.94 -3.22
C GLY A 46 -2.08 5.36 -2.79
N HIS A 47 -1.06 6.23 -2.69
CA HIS A 47 0.30 5.83 -2.33
C HIS A 47 0.72 6.43 -0.99
N ILE A 48 1.42 5.65 -0.15
CA ILE A 48 1.80 6.07 1.21
C ILE A 48 2.83 7.21 1.22
N SER A 49 3.43 7.56 0.07
CA SER A 49 4.26 8.77 -0.08
C SER A 49 3.51 10.05 0.28
N GLU A 50 2.18 10.08 0.15
CA GLU A 50 1.34 11.20 0.59
C GLU A 50 1.25 11.31 2.12
N PHE A 51 1.58 10.23 2.84
CA PHE A 51 1.45 10.09 4.29
C PHE A 51 2.79 9.66 4.92
N PRO A 52 3.77 10.58 5.05
CA PRO A 52 5.11 10.27 5.56
C PRO A 52 5.10 9.77 7.02
N GLU A 53 4.08 10.13 7.80
CA GLU A 53 3.89 9.64 9.17
C GLU A 53 3.63 8.13 9.20
N ILE A 54 2.75 7.65 8.31
CA ILE A 54 2.41 6.23 8.20
C ILE A 54 3.59 5.45 7.61
N GLN A 55 4.29 6.04 6.64
CA GLN A 55 5.50 5.44 6.07
C GLN A 55 6.57 5.18 7.16
N LYS A 56 6.77 6.15 8.08
CA LYS A 56 7.65 5.97 9.25
C LYS A 56 7.13 4.93 10.22
N GLU A 57 5.85 4.94 10.56
CA GLU A 57 5.26 3.95 11.48
C GLU A 57 5.37 2.52 10.95
N LEU A 58 5.25 2.33 9.63
CA LEU A 58 5.39 1.03 8.97
C LEU A 58 6.83 0.67 8.62
N ASN A 59 7.78 1.55 8.95
CA ASN A 59 9.19 1.41 8.60
C ASN A 59 9.42 1.13 7.10
N ILE A 60 8.56 1.70 6.25
CA ILE A 60 8.63 1.56 4.80
C ILE A 60 9.69 2.54 4.29
N SER A 61 10.96 2.15 4.35
CA SER A 61 12.08 2.93 3.83
C SER A 61 12.33 2.56 2.38
N GLY A 62 12.19 3.52 1.46
CA GLY A 62 12.69 3.33 0.09
C GLY A 62 11.89 2.34 -0.77
N ILE A 63 10.56 2.37 -0.68
CA ILE A 63 9.73 2.02 -1.84
C ILE A 63 9.99 3.08 -2.90
N GLU A 64 11.09 2.90 -3.62
CA GLU A 64 11.18 3.37 -4.99
C GLU A 64 9.89 2.91 -5.65
N GLU A 65 9.18 3.81 -6.35
CA GLU A 65 8.13 3.41 -7.27
C GLU A 65 8.75 2.45 -8.28
N LYS A 66 8.86 1.16 -7.91
CA LYS A 66 8.75 0.08 -8.87
C LYS A 66 7.31 0.15 -9.34
N THR A 67 7.08 1.15 -10.19
CA THR A 67 6.30 0.99 -11.40
C THR A 67 6.53 -0.45 -11.79
N GLU A 68 5.51 -1.26 -11.57
CA GLU A 68 5.48 -2.64 -12.00
C GLU A 68 5.69 -2.54 -13.51
N GLU A 69 6.95 -2.60 -13.94
CA GLU A 69 7.32 -2.74 -15.32
C GLU A 69 6.59 -4.00 -15.74
N LYS A 70 5.55 -3.75 -16.54
CA LYS A 70 4.77 -4.73 -17.24
C LYS A 70 5.79 -5.67 -17.89
N ASN A 71 6.07 -6.80 -17.25
CA ASN A 71 6.73 -7.94 -17.89
C ASN A 71 5.74 -8.47 -18.92
N GLU A 72 5.64 -7.79 -20.06
CA GLU A 72 5.32 -8.44 -21.32
C GLU A 72 6.65 -8.91 -21.90
N ASP A 73 7.14 -10.01 -21.35
CA ASP A 73 8.00 -10.93 -22.06
C ASP A 73 7.19 -11.49 -23.24
N LEU A 74 7.52 -11.03 -24.45
CA LEU A 74 7.19 -11.71 -25.69
C LEU A 74 8.25 -11.34 -26.73
N PRO A 75 9.34 -12.13 -26.85
CA PRO A 75 10.18 -12.10 -28.02
C PRO A 75 9.51 -12.97 -29.09
N GLU A 76 8.88 -12.35 -30.09
CA GLU A 76 8.61 -13.04 -31.35
C GLU A 76 9.23 -12.25 -32.49
N GLU A 77 10.52 -12.48 -32.68
CA GLU A 77 11.13 -12.40 -34.00
C GLU A 77 10.39 -13.37 -34.93
N PHE A 78 9.52 -12.84 -35.79
CA PHE A 78 9.11 -13.55 -36.99
C PHE A 78 9.68 -12.82 -38.20
N PRO A 79 10.75 -13.36 -38.85
CA PRO A 79 11.12 -12.92 -40.18
C PRO A 79 10.10 -13.50 -41.18
N PHE A 80 9.53 -12.63 -42.02
CA PHE A 80 8.97 -13.00 -43.31
C PHE A 80 9.51 -12.04 -44.37
#